data_AF-A0A962R3R6-F1
#
_entry.id   AF-A0A962R3R6-F1
#
_cell.length_a   1.000
_cell.length_b   1.000
_cell.length_c   1.000
_cell.angle_alpha   90.00
_cell.angle_beta   90.00
_cell.angle_gamma   90.00
#
_symmetry.space_group_name_H-M   'P 1'
#
loop_
_entity.id
_entity.type
_entity.pdbx_description
1 polymer ?
#
loop_
_entity_poly.entity_id
_entity_poly.type
_entity_poly.pdbx_seq_one_letter_code
_entity_poly.pdbx_strand_id
1 'polypeptide(L)'
;ERGAEPVVVETGPMELRLPAIKGIGGATVYLIDRYEDGVSIYDIDFTWLEGVERRPPGCGFHTLDHLTHNVYRGRMQYWANYYEKLFNFREIRYFDIKGEYTGLLSKAMTAPDGKIRIPLNEESSGGGQIEEFLMAYNGEGIQHIAFACDDLLACWDKLKARGQRF
;
A
#
# COMPACT_ATOMS: atom_id res chain seq x y z
N GLU A 1 -15.87 15.73 -13.62
CA GLU A 1 -15.41 14.56 -12.83
C GLU A 1 -13.89 14.44 -12.90
N ARG A 2 -13.21 13.97 -11.84
CA ARG A 2 -11.74 13.96 -11.79
C ARG A 2 -11.08 12.77 -12.52
N GLY A 3 -11.86 11.83 -13.04
CA GLY A 3 -11.41 10.76 -13.94
C GLY A 3 -11.03 9.43 -13.28
N ALA A 4 -11.50 9.17 -12.05
CA ALA A 4 -11.38 7.85 -11.44
C ALA A 4 -12.40 6.87 -12.03
N GLU A 5 -12.00 5.61 -12.23
CA GLU A 5 -12.89 4.52 -12.66
C GLU A 5 -13.51 3.86 -11.42
N PRO A 6 -14.86 3.80 -11.29
CA PRO A 6 -15.51 3.12 -10.18
C PRO A 6 -15.33 1.61 -10.29
N VAL A 7 -15.21 0.94 -9.14
CA VAL A 7 -15.21 -0.53 -9.03
C VAL A 7 -16.49 -0.94 -8.31
N VAL A 8 -17.27 -1.82 -8.93
CA VAL A 8 -18.45 -2.42 -8.30
C VAL A 8 -18.01 -3.71 -7.61
N VAL A 9 -18.22 -3.77 -6.30
CA VAL A 9 -17.98 -4.97 -5.49
C VAL A 9 -19.34 -5.55 -5.13
N GLU A 10 -19.56 -6.83 -5.44
CA GLU A 10 -20.77 -7.53 -5.07
C GLU A 10 -20.82 -7.80 -3.56
N THR A 11 -22.00 -7.70 -2.96
CA THR A 11 -22.20 -7.85 -1.52
C THR A 11 -23.35 -8.83 -1.24
N GLY A 12 -23.19 -9.62 -0.19
CA GLY A 12 -24.24 -10.46 0.36
C GLY A 12 -25.37 -9.66 1.01
N PRO A 13 -26.47 -10.33 1.41
CA PRO A 13 -27.52 -9.72 2.22
C PRO A 13 -26.95 -9.18 3.53
N MET A 14 -27.33 -7.96 3.91
CA MET A 14 -26.90 -7.27 5.13
C MET A 14 -25.42 -6.86 5.20
N GLU A 15 -24.65 -7.04 4.12
CA GLU A 15 -23.28 -6.52 4.00
C GLU A 15 -23.24 -5.08 3.49
N LEU A 16 -22.20 -4.34 3.87
CA LEU A 16 -21.99 -2.97 3.43
C LEU A 16 -21.56 -2.88 1.97
N ARG A 17 -22.18 -1.97 1.23
CA ARG A 17 -21.73 -1.58 -0.11
C ARG A 17 -20.62 -0.53 -0.01
N LEU A 18 -19.38 -0.99 0.07
CA LEU A 18 -18.21 -0.13 0.22
C LEU A 18 -17.83 0.52 -1.12
N PRO A 19 -17.76 1.87 -1.21
CA PRO A 19 -17.38 2.53 -2.45
C PRO A 19 -15.91 2.33 -2.74
N ALA A 20 -15.58 2.09 -4.00
CA ALA A 20 -14.21 1.89 -4.42
C ALA A 20 -13.92 2.38 -5.85
N ILE A 21 -12.65 2.64 -6.11
CA ILE A 21 -12.13 3.03 -7.42
C ILE A 21 -10.96 2.12 -7.82
N LYS A 22 -10.65 2.08 -9.11
CA LYS A 22 -9.53 1.31 -9.64
C LYS A 22 -8.20 2.01 -9.38
N GLY A 23 -7.26 1.29 -8.77
CA GLY A 23 -5.90 1.72 -8.47
C GLY A 23 -4.83 0.93 -9.23
N ILE A 24 -3.63 0.87 -8.66
CA ILE A 24 -2.43 0.25 -9.25
C ILE A 24 -2.68 -1.19 -9.68
N GLY A 25 -2.26 -1.56 -10.90
CA GLY A 25 -2.41 -2.93 -11.39
C GLY A 25 -3.86 -3.44 -11.48
N GLY A 26 -4.87 -2.56 -11.39
CA GLY A 26 -6.28 -2.95 -11.29
C GLY A 26 -6.76 -3.28 -9.88
N ALA A 27 -5.91 -3.09 -8.86
CA ALA A 27 -6.30 -3.24 -7.46
C ALA A 27 -7.41 -2.25 -7.07
N THR A 28 -8.19 -2.63 -6.07
CA THR A 28 -9.32 -1.83 -5.59
C THR A 28 -8.87 -0.87 -4.49
N VAL A 29 -9.17 0.42 -4.65
CA VAL A 29 -8.95 1.45 -3.62
C VAL A 29 -10.30 1.79 -3.00
N TYR A 30 -10.52 1.33 -1.77
CA TYR A 30 -11.74 1.58 -1.01
C TYR A 30 -11.72 2.95 -0.34
N LEU A 31 -12.88 3.61 -0.29
CA LEU A 31 -13.08 4.89 0.39
C LEU A 31 -13.97 4.65 1.61
N ILE A 32 -13.35 4.38 2.75
CA ILE A 32 -14.05 3.98 3.99
C ILE A 32 -14.15 5.16 4.94
N ASP A 33 -15.37 5.50 5.35
CA ASP A 33 -15.67 6.54 6.35
C ASP A 33 -16.11 5.96 7.70
N ARG A 34 -16.15 4.62 7.83
CA ARG A 34 -16.68 3.89 8.99
C ARG A 34 -15.63 2.98 9.62
N TYR A 35 -15.01 3.45 10.70
CA TYR A 35 -13.84 2.79 11.30
C TYR A 35 -13.83 2.77 12.84
N GLU A 36 -14.84 3.31 13.50
CA GLU A 36 -14.95 3.32 14.97
C GLU A 36 -15.52 2.00 15.52
N ASP A 37 -15.10 1.60 16.72
CA ASP A 37 -15.57 0.37 17.36
C ASP A 37 -17.09 0.35 17.55
N GLY A 38 -17.70 -0.81 17.31
CA GLY A 38 -19.15 -1.01 17.44
C GLY A 38 -19.94 -0.56 16.21
N VAL A 39 -19.29 0.15 15.28
CA VAL A 39 -19.86 0.54 13.99
C VAL A 39 -18.89 0.33 12.83
N SER A 40 -17.73 -0.30 13.04
CA SER A 40 -16.73 -0.50 11.99
C SER A 40 -17.24 -1.42 10.90
N ILE A 41 -16.61 -1.42 9.72
CA ILE A 41 -16.93 -2.39 8.67
C ILE A 41 -16.79 -3.84 9.17
N TYR A 42 -15.87 -4.09 10.10
CA TYR A 42 -15.63 -5.42 10.67
C TYR A 42 -16.75 -5.85 11.62
N ASP A 43 -17.38 -4.91 12.34
CA ASP A 43 -18.49 -5.24 13.24
C ASP A 43 -19.79 -5.56 12.50
N ILE A 44 -19.88 -5.18 11.21
CA ILE A 44 -21.07 -5.36 10.38
C ILE A 44 -20.88 -6.54 9.42
N ASP A 45 -19.77 -6.58 8.69
CA ASP A 45 -19.55 -7.55 7.61
C ASP A 45 -18.85 -8.84 8.10
N PHE A 46 -18.39 -8.90 9.34
CA PHE A 46 -17.68 -10.06 9.89
C PHE A 46 -18.28 -10.54 11.22
N THR A 47 -18.13 -11.84 11.46
CA THR A 47 -18.44 -12.47 12.75
C THR A 47 -17.16 -12.67 13.52
N TRP A 48 -17.05 -12.02 14.68
CA TRP A 48 -15.92 -12.20 15.59
C TRP A 48 -15.85 -13.64 16.12
N LEU A 49 -14.63 -14.20 16.16
CA LEU A 49 -14.40 -15.51 16.76
C LEU A 49 -14.56 -15.43 18.29
N GLU A 50 -15.34 -16.36 18.84
CA GLU A 50 -15.59 -16.41 20.29
C GLU A 50 -14.28 -16.70 21.06
N GLY A 51 -14.05 -15.95 22.14
CA GLY A 51 -12.89 -16.12 23.01
C GLY A 51 -11.55 -15.63 22.44
N VAL A 52 -11.54 -15.04 21.24
CA VAL A 52 -10.31 -14.50 20.62
C VAL A 52 -10.17 -13.00 20.89
N GLU A 53 -8.97 -12.58 21.29
CA GLU A 53 -8.61 -11.17 21.43
C GLU A 53 -8.72 -10.45 20.07
N ARG A 54 -9.51 -9.37 20.02
CA ARG A 54 -9.78 -8.62 18.78
C ARG A 54 -8.61 -7.72 18.38
N ARG A 55 -7.78 -7.31 19.35
CA ARG A 55 -6.61 -6.46 19.14
C ARG A 55 -5.36 -7.15 19.68
N PRO A 56 -4.93 -8.26 19.06
CA PRO A 56 -3.77 -8.98 19.54
C PRO A 56 -2.52 -8.09 19.44
N PRO A 57 -1.61 -8.12 20.43
CA PRO A 57 -0.43 -7.25 20.44
C PRO A 57 0.59 -7.62 19.34
N GLY A 58 0.45 -8.82 18.75
CA GLY A 58 1.29 -9.29 17.65
C GLY A 58 2.79 -9.20 17.97
N CYS A 59 3.56 -8.65 17.03
CA CYS A 59 4.98 -8.39 17.22
C CYS A 59 5.30 -6.93 17.61
N GLY A 60 4.29 -6.08 17.86
CA GLY A 60 4.50 -4.66 18.20
C GLY A 60 4.26 -3.67 17.03
N PHE A 61 3.68 -4.13 15.93
CA PHE A 61 3.28 -3.27 14.82
C PHE A 61 1.93 -2.62 15.08
N HIS A 62 1.81 -1.32 14.82
CA HIS A 62 0.58 -0.56 15.11
C HIS A 62 -0.01 0.17 13.89
N THR A 63 0.76 0.40 12.83
CA THR A 63 0.31 1.22 11.70
C THR A 63 1.00 0.80 10.40
N LEU A 64 0.26 0.87 9.29
CA LEU A 64 0.85 0.84 7.96
C LEU A 64 1.54 2.17 7.70
N ASP A 65 2.88 2.15 7.59
CA ASP A 65 3.67 3.38 7.44
C ASP A 65 3.65 3.88 5.99
N HIS A 66 3.94 2.99 5.05
CA HIS A 66 3.89 3.24 3.62
C HIS A 66 3.76 1.92 2.85
N LEU A 67 3.44 2.03 1.57
CA LEU A 67 3.49 0.94 0.60
C LEU A 67 4.04 1.49 -0.71
N THR A 68 4.72 0.67 -1.50
CA THR A 68 5.36 1.12 -2.74
C THR A 68 4.59 0.68 -3.97
N HIS A 69 4.76 1.38 -5.09
CA HIS A 69 4.36 0.88 -6.40
C HIS A 69 5.58 0.72 -7.30
N ASN A 70 5.77 -0.48 -7.82
CA ASN A 70 6.66 -0.69 -8.96
C ASN A 70 5.84 -0.51 -10.23
N VAL A 71 6.30 0.39 -11.10
CA VAL A 71 5.59 0.80 -12.31
C VAL A 71 6.47 0.62 -13.53
N TYR A 72 5.87 0.46 -14.71
CA TYR A 72 6.65 0.38 -15.94
C TYR A 72 7.39 1.70 -16.20
N ARG A 73 8.52 1.63 -16.90
CA ARG A 73 9.30 2.82 -17.28
C ARG A 73 8.41 3.85 -17.98
N GLY A 74 8.47 5.10 -17.49
CA GLY A 74 7.69 6.22 -18.00
C GLY A 74 6.29 6.35 -17.37
N ARG A 75 5.87 5.38 -16.53
CA ARG A 75 4.57 5.43 -15.85
C ARG A 75 4.64 6.02 -14.44
N MET A 76 5.82 6.36 -13.94
CA MET A 76 5.95 7.06 -12.66
C MET A 76 5.18 8.40 -12.66
N GLN A 77 5.27 9.20 -13.74
CA GLN A 77 4.53 10.46 -13.83
C GLN A 77 3.02 10.23 -13.97
N TYR A 78 2.59 9.16 -14.63
CA TYR A 78 1.17 8.80 -14.72
C TYR A 78 0.58 8.56 -13.33
N TRP A 79 1.25 7.75 -12.51
CA TRP A 79 0.78 7.45 -11.15
C TRP A 79 0.91 8.62 -10.20
N ALA A 80 1.97 9.44 -10.32
CA ALA A 80 2.08 10.68 -9.56
C ALA A 80 0.87 11.60 -9.84
N ASN A 81 0.57 11.86 -11.12
CA ASN A 81 -0.58 12.67 -11.53
C ASN A 81 -1.92 12.09 -11.05
N TYR A 82 -2.07 10.76 -11.03
CA TYR A 82 -3.28 10.09 -10.54
C TYR A 82 -3.53 10.46 -9.06
N TYR A 83 -2.54 10.31 -8.19
CA TYR A 83 -2.67 10.63 -6.76
C TYR A 83 -2.75 12.13 -6.49
N GLU A 84 -2.00 12.96 -7.23
CA GLU A 84 -2.08 14.42 -7.14
C GLU A 84 -3.48 14.93 -7.49
N LYS A 85 -4.04 14.48 -8.62
CA LYS A 85 -5.34 14.96 -9.11
C LYS A 85 -6.51 14.49 -8.26
N LEU A 86 -6.51 13.23 -7.84
CA LEU A 86 -7.63 12.64 -7.10
C LEU A 86 -7.59 13.03 -5.62
N PHE A 87 -6.43 12.94 -4.99
CA PHE A 87 -6.28 13.00 -3.53
C PHE A 87 -5.38 14.14 -3.05
N ASN A 88 -4.88 14.99 -3.95
CA ASN A 88 -4.00 16.11 -3.61
C ASN A 88 -2.71 15.69 -2.90
N PHE A 89 -2.17 14.52 -3.30
CA PHE A 89 -0.83 14.11 -2.88
C PHE A 89 0.21 15.11 -3.40
N ARG A 90 1.39 15.11 -2.80
CA ARG A 90 2.53 15.92 -3.23
C ARG A 90 3.78 15.09 -3.31
N GLU A 91 4.59 15.35 -4.33
CA GLU A 91 5.96 14.87 -4.38
C GLU A 91 6.78 15.59 -3.30
N ILE A 92 7.29 14.84 -2.32
CA ILE A 92 8.11 15.41 -1.23
C ILE A 92 9.60 15.23 -1.49
N ARG A 93 9.97 14.23 -2.29
CA ARG A 93 11.36 13.90 -2.59
C ARG A 93 11.49 13.04 -3.83
N TYR A 94 12.54 13.29 -4.59
CA TYR A 94 12.97 12.49 -5.72
C TYR A 94 14.29 11.79 -5.38
N PHE A 95 14.44 10.54 -5.84
CA PHE A 95 15.66 9.75 -5.68
C PHE A 95 16.09 9.17 -7.03
N ASP A 96 17.38 9.30 -7.33
CA ASP A 96 18.08 8.57 -8.39
C ASP A 96 19.09 7.65 -7.71
N ILE A 97 18.75 6.36 -7.60
CA ILE A 97 19.54 5.36 -6.86
C ILE A 97 20.31 4.51 -7.86
N LYS A 98 21.64 4.49 -7.73
CA LYS A 98 22.54 3.72 -8.59
C LYS A 98 23.25 2.65 -7.77
N GLY A 99 23.00 1.40 -8.10
CA GLY A 99 23.78 0.25 -7.63
C GLY A 99 25.05 0.07 -8.47
N GLU A 100 25.75 -1.04 -8.23
CA GLU A 100 26.98 -1.37 -8.98
C GLU A 100 26.70 -1.66 -10.46
N TYR A 101 25.57 -2.30 -10.77
CA TYR A 101 25.20 -2.74 -12.12
C TYR A 101 23.81 -2.28 -12.60
N THR A 102 22.99 -1.72 -11.70
CA THR A 102 21.58 -1.39 -11.94
C THR A 102 21.24 -0.04 -11.31
N GLY A 103 20.04 0.49 -11.56
CA GLY A 103 19.59 1.69 -10.88
C GLY A 103 18.11 1.95 -11.05
N LEU A 104 17.49 2.63 -10.09
CA LEU A 104 16.07 2.96 -10.10
C LEU A 104 15.85 4.45 -9.83
N LEU A 105 14.74 4.94 -10.38
CA LEU A 105 14.20 6.26 -10.07
C LEU A 105 13.02 6.08 -9.11
N SER A 106 12.94 6.94 -8.10
CA SER A 106 11.84 6.90 -7.13
C SER A 106 11.29 8.29 -6.83
N LYS A 107 9.97 8.42 -6.83
CA LYS A 107 9.23 9.60 -6.36
C LYS A 107 8.46 9.26 -5.10
N ALA A 108 8.79 9.94 -4.00
CA ALA A 108 8.06 9.81 -2.75
C ALA A 108 6.82 10.71 -2.75
N MET A 109 5.63 10.10 -2.89
CA MET A 109 4.35 10.80 -2.86
C MET A 109 3.75 10.75 -1.46
N THR A 110 3.29 11.88 -0.92
CA THR A 110 2.66 11.96 0.40
C THR A 110 1.28 12.60 0.32
N ALA A 111 0.30 12.01 0.99
CA ALA A 111 -1.05 12.54 1.13
C ALA A 111 -1.07 13.81 1.99
N PRO A 112 -2.07 14.69 1.80
CA PRO A 112 -2.19 15.92 2.59
C PRO A 112 -2.47 15.67 4.09
N ASP A 113 -2.92 14.47 4.46
CA ASP A 113 -3.12 14.07 5.86
C ASP A 113 -1.81 13.71 6.59
N GLY A 114 -0.69 13.62 5.86
CA GLY A 114 0.62 13.23 6.40
C GLY A 114 0.70 11.78 6.86
N LYS A 115 -0.31 10.94 6.57
CA LYS A 115 -0.37 9.54 6.99
C LYS A 115 -0.07 8.60 5.85
N ILE A 116 -0.63 8.83 4.66
CA ILE A 116 -0.43 7.94 3.52
C ILE A 116 0.79 8.37 2.72
N ARG A 117 1.72 7.42 2.51
CA ARG A 117 2.94 7.61 1.72
C ARG A 117 3.06 6.49 0.69
N ILE A 118 3.37 6.87 -0.54
CA ILE A 118 3.47 5.95 -1.67
C ILE A 118 4.73 6.30 -2.48
N PRO A 119 5.87 5.64 -2.23
CA PRO A 119 6.99 5.70 -3.15
C PRO A 119 6.66 5.00 -4.46
N LEU A 120 6.82 5.71 -5.57
CA LEU A 120 6.66 5.21 -6.93
C LEU A 120 8.03 4.92 -7.52
N ASN A 121 8.28 3.66 -7.93
CA ASN A 121 9.58 3.22 -8.43
C ASN A 121 9.48 2.79 -9.89
N GLU A 122 10.39 3.28 -10.72
CA GLU A 122 10.59 2.80 -12.09
C GLU A 122 12.08 2.55 -12.38
N GLU A 123 12.34 1.69 -13.35
CA GLU A 123 13.70 1.30 -13.70
C GLU A 123 14.44 2.41 -14.49
N SER A 124 15.63 2.81 -14.04
CA SER A 124 16.41 3.89 -14.67
C SER A 124 17.13 3.47 -15.97
N SER A 125 17.61 2.22 -16.03
CA SER A 125 18.39 1.64 -17.12
C SER A 125 18.16 0.12 -17.19
N GLY A 126 18.60 -0.60 -18.22
CA GLY A 126 18.14 -1.98 -18.47
C GLY A 126 18.52 -3.00 -17.37
N GLY A 127 17.61 -3.93 -17.05
CA GLY A 127 17.89 -5.17 -16.32
C GLY A 127 18.08 -5.05 -14.79
N GLY A 128 17.10 -4.49 -14.07
CA GLY A 128 17.16 -4.31 -12.62
C GLY A 128 16.03 -4.95 -11.82
N GLN A 129 16.03 -4.66 -10.52
CA GLN A 129 15.10 -5.24 -9.54
C GLN A 129 13.63 -4.85 -9.80
N ILE A 130 13.38 -3.71 -10.47
CA ILE A 130 12.02 -3.26 -10.77
C ILE A 130 11.48 -4.07 -11.96
N GLU A 131 12.30 -4.26 -12.99
CA GLU A 131 11.96 -5.10 -14.14
C GLU A 131 11.71 -6.56 -13.74
N GLU A 132 12.55 -7.13 -12.86
CA GLU A 132 12.34 -8.47 -12.31
C GLU A 132 10.99 -8.59 -11.58
N PHE A 133 10.64 -7.60 -10.75
CA PHE A 133 9.34 -7.55 -10.09
C PHE A 133 8.19 -7.53 -11.11
N LEU A 134 8.26 -6.66 -12.12
CA LEU A 134 7.18 -6.52 -13.11
C LEU A 134 6.96 -7.82 -13.89
N MET A 135 8.03 -8.54 -14.22
CA MET A 135 7.96 -9.84 -14.88
C MET A 135 7.38 -10.92 -13.96
N ALA A 136 7.87 -11.02 -12.73
CA ALA A 136 7.42 -12.04 -11.77
C ALA A 136 5.98 -11.81 -11.29
N TYR A 137 5.61 -10.55 -11.06
CA TYR A 137 4.27 -10.13 -10.64
C TYR A 137 3.29 -10.03 -11.81
N ASN A 138 3.79 -10.08 -13.06
CA ASN A 138 3.02 -9.95 -14.28
C ASN A 138 2.25 -8.62 -14.39
N GLY A 139 2.88 -7.52 -13.97
CA GLY A 139 2.24 -6.20 -13.99
C GLY A 139 2.82 -5.22 -12.99
N GLU A 140 2.26 -4.01 -13.00
CA GLU A 140 2.50 -3.01 -11.96
C GLU A 140 1.76 -3.41 -10.68
N GLY A 141 2.33 -3.08 -9.52
CA GLY A 141 1.74 -3.52 -8.27
C GLY A 141 2.47 -3.02 -7.04
N ILE A 142 1.98 -3.46 -5.89
CA ILE A 142 2.57 -3.16 -4.60
C ILE A 142 3.75 -4.12 -4.38
N GLN A 143 4.97 -3.58 -4.33
CA GLN A 143 6.16 -4.40 -4.14
C GLN A 143 6.36 -4.76 -2.67
N HIS A 144 6.21 -3.78 -1.77
CA HIS A 144 6.29 -4.02 -0.34
C HIS A 144 5.36 -3.10 0.45
N ILE A 145 5.09 -3.53 1.68
CA ILE A 145 4.28 -2.83 2.67
C ILE A 145 5.14 -2.69 3.93
N ALA A 146 5.24 -1.47 4.44
CA ALA A 146 5.99 -1.16 5.65
C ALA A 146 5.05 -1.00 6.86
N PHE A 147 5.47 -1.53 7.99
CA PHE A 147 4.75 -1.47 9.25
C PHE A 147 5.56 -0.66 10.27
N ALA A 148 4.94 0.34 10.87
CA ALA A 148 5.53 1.13 11.96
C ALA A 148 5.52 0.36 13.28
N CYS A 149 6.57 0.57 14.07
CA CYS A 149 6.71 0.08 15.43
C CYS A 149 7.57 1.05 16.25
N ASP A 150 7.38 1.04 17.57
CA ASP A 150 8.12 1.91 18.50
C ASP A 150 9.50 1.32 18.89
N ASP A 151 9.68 0.00 18.78
CA ASP A 151 10.92 -0.70 19.10
C ASP A 151 11.25 -1.75 18.03
N LEU A 152 12.07 -1.35 17.06
CA LEU A 152 12.44 -2.18 15.92
C LEU A 152 13.21 -3.44 16.34
N LEU A 153 14.09 -3.35 17.35
CA LEU A 153 14.90 -4.49 17.80
C LEU A 153 14.01 -5.53 18.49
N ALA A 154 13.11 -5.08 19.38
CA ALA A 154 12.15 -5.98 20.01
C ALA A 154 11.19 -6.62 18.99
N CYS A 155 10.76 -5.87 17.97
CA CYS A 155 9.95 -6.42 16.88
C CYS A 155 10.72 -7.46 16.06
N TRP A 156 12.00 -7.21 15.77
CA TRP A 156 12.88 -8.14 15.06
C TRP A 156 13.03 -9.46 15.84
N ASP A 157 13.31 -9.39 17.15
CA ASP A 157 13.48 -10.58 17.99
C ASP A 157 12.21 -11.45 17.98
N LYS A 158 11.04 -10.80 18.12
CA LYS A 158 9.72 -11.44 18.09
C LYS A 158 9.41 -12.07 16.74
N LEU A 159 9.80 -11.44 15.63
CA LEU A 159 9.61 -11.96 14.27
C LEU A 159 10.54 -13.14 14.00
N LYS A 160 11.82 -13.04 14.37
CA LYS A 160 12.79 -14.13 14.24
C LYS A 160 12.39 -15.36 15.04
N ALA A 161 11.94 -15.16 16.28
CA ALA A 161 11.42 -16.26 17.12
C ALA A 161 10.21 -16.98 16.48
N ARG A 162 9.45 -16.30 15.60
CA ARG A 162 8.32 -16.86 14.84
C ARG A 162 8.71 -17.37 13.45
N GLY A 163 10.00 -17.39 13.12
CA GLY A 163 10.52 -17.94 11.86
C GLY A 163 10.53 -16.98 10.67
N GLN A 164 10.36 -15.67 10.90
CA GLN A 164 10.37 -14.71 9.80
C GLN A 164 11.75 -14.60 9.13
N ARG A 165 11.74 -14.63 7.80
CA ARG A 165 12.93 -14.43 6.96
C ARG A 165 13.07 -12.94 6.60
N PHE A 166 14.30 -12.46 6.58
CA PHE A 166 14.70 -11.11 6.21
C PHE A 166 15.89 -11.21 5.27
#